data_AF-S5G3P9-F1
#
_entry.id   AF-S5G3P9-F1
#
_cell.length_a   1.000
_cell.length_b   1.000
_cell.length_c   1.000
_cell.angle_alpha   90.00
_cell.angle_beta   90.00
_cell.angle_gamma   90.00
#
_symmetry.space_group_name_H-M   'P 1'
#
loop_
_entity.id
_entity.type
_entity.pdbx_description
1 polymer ?
#
loop_
_entity_poly.entity_id
_entity_poly.type
_entity_poly.pdbx_seq_one_letter_code
_entity_poly.pdbx_strand_id
1 'polypeptide(L)'
;RYVDWILTVPLLLVEVIAVLSLAKAAASSLIGRLVPASAAMIALGYPGEISTVNSTKVLFGVLSTIPFLYILYVLFVGLGKSLERQPEGVAATVGRLRLLLIATWGVYP
;
A
#
# COMPACT_ATOMS: atom_id res chain seq x y z
N ARG A 1 11.17 6.56 -13.63
CA ARG A 1 10.98 5.83 -12.35
C ARG A 1 9.75 6.32 -11.59
N TYR A 2 9.70 7.58 -11.14
CA TYR A 2 8.59 8.08 -10.32
C TYR A 2 7.23 8.07 -11.05
N VAL A 3 7.24 8.41 -12.36
CA VAL A 3 6.06 8.29 -13.24
C VAL A 3 5.63 6.83 -13.38
N ASP A 4 6.56 5.86 -13.40
CA ASP A 4 6.22 4.45 -13.49
C ASP A 4 5.53 3.95 -12.20
N TRP A 5 5.87 4.54 -11.06
CA TRP A 5 5.27 4.19 -9.76
C TRP A 5 3.79 4.56 -9.66
N ILE A 6 3.33 5.64 -10.31
CA ILE A 6 1.92 6.03 -10.24
C ILE A 6 0.99 4.95 -10.80
N LEU A 7 1.50 4.12 -11.71
CA LEU A 7 0.76 3.01 -12.34
C LEU A 7 1.08 1.67 -11.66
N THR A 8 2.37 1.38 -11.46
CA THR A 8 2.81 0.06 -10.96
C THR A 8 2.44 -0.18 -9.50
N VAL A 9 2.54 0.82 -8.62
CA VAL A 9 2.24 0.66 -7.19
C VAL A 9 0.76 0.34 -6.93
N PRO A 10 -0.22 1.07 -7.51
CA PRO A 10 -1.62 0.67 -7.39
C PRO A 10 -1.91 -0.69 -8.04
N LEU A 11 -1.29 -0.98 -9.19
CA LEU A 11 -1.47 -2.26 -9.88
C LEU A 11 -0.98 -3.44 -9.04
N LEU A 12 0.19 -3.33 -8.42
CA LEU A 12 0.72 -4.35 -7.49
C LEU A 12 -0.24 -4.64 -6.34
N LEU A 13 -0.89 -3.61 -5.78
CA LEU A 13 -1.88 -3.80 -4.72
C LEU A 13 -3.12 -4.54 -5.24
N VAL A 14 -3.58 -4.24 -6.45
CA VAL A 14 -4.69 -4.97 -7.10
C VAL A 14 -4.30 -6.42 -7.37
N GLU A 15 -3.11 -6.67 -7.91
CA GLU A 15 -2.59 -8.02 -8.19
C GLU A 15 -2.50 -8.86 -6.92
N VAL A 16 -1.94 -8.28 -5.84
CA VAL A 16 -1.88 -8.94 -4.53
C VAL A 16 -3.29 -9.30 -4.06
N ILE A 17 -4.25 -8.40 -4.12
CA ILE A 17 -5.63 -8.69 -3.68
C ILE A 17 -6.27 -9.77 -4.56
N ALA A 18 -6.01 -9.75 -5.86
CA ALA A 18 -6.55 -10.73 -6.80
C ALA A 18 -6.07 -12.16 -6.51
N VAL A 19 -4.81 -12.34 -6.07
CA VAL A 19 -4.28 -13.67 -5.74
C VAL A 19 -4.72 -14.19 -4.36
N LEU A 20 -5.23 -13.33 -3.47
CA LEU A 20 -5.65 -13.71 -2.11
C LEU A 20 -6.99 -14.44 -2.04
N SER A 21 -7.69 -14.64 -3.16
CA SER A 21 -8.98 -15.36 -3.24
C SER A 21 -10.01 -14.90 -2.19
N LEU A 22 -10.09 -13.59 -1.98
CA LEU A 22 -11.01 -12.99 -1.01
C LEU A 22 -12.44 -12.97 -1.56
N ALA A 23 -13.43 -12.95 -0.67
CA ALA A 23 -14.81 -12.68 -1.05
C ALA A 23 -14.89 -11.34 -1.81
N LYS A 24 -15.68 -11.29 -2.90
CA LYS A 24 -15.76 -10.13 -3.80
C LYS A 24 -15.95 -8.80 -3.07
N ALA A 25 -16.83 -8.76 -2.08
CA ALA A 25 -17.08 -7.56 -1.28
C ALA A 25 -15.83 -7.08 -0.48
N ALA A 26 -15.07 -8.02 0.08
CA ALA A 26 -13.83 -7.72 0.80
C ALA A 26 -12.73 -7.24 -0.17
N ALA A 27 -12.58 -7.92 -1.31
CA ALA A 27 -11.63 -7.52 -2.35
C ALA A 27 -11.93 -6.10 -2.87
N SER A 28 -13.19 -5.82 -3.23
CA SER A 28 -13.60 -4.48 -3.69
C SER A 28 -13.40 -3.40 -2.62
N SER A 29 -13.67 -3.70 -1.35
CA SER A 29 -13.42 -2.77 -0.24
C SER A 29 -11.93 -2.46 -0.09
N LEU A 30 -11.06 -3.47 -0.18
CA LEU A 30 -9.61 -3.28 -0.08
C LEU A 30 -9.06 -2.49 -1.27
N ILE A 31 -9.43 -2.86 -2.49
CA ILE A 31 -9.02 -2.14 -3.71
C ILE A 31 -9.42 -0.66 -3.61
N GLY A 32 -10.69 -0.39 -3.25
CA GLY A 32 -11.22 0.97 -3.13
C GLY A 32 -10.54 1.82 -2.05
N ARG A 33 -9.86 1.21 -1.08
CA ARG A 33 -9.10 1.93 -0.04
C ARG A 33 -7.63 2.04 -0.38
N LEU A 34 -7.04 0.98 -0.92
CA LEU A 34 -5.60 0.85 -1.11
C LEU A 34 -5.12 1.53 -2.39
N VAL A 35 -5.86 1.42 -3.50
CA VAL A 35 -5.49 2.05 -4.79
C VAL A 35 -5.47 3.58 -4.71
N PRO A 36 -6.50 4.26 -4.18
CA PRO A 36 -6.45 5.71 -4.04
C PRO A 36 -5.38 6.16 -3.04
N ALA A 37 -5.19 5.43 -1.95
CA ALA A 37 -4.15 5.74 -0.96
C ALA A 37 -2.75 5.63 -1.57
N SER A 38 -2.50 4.61 -2.40
CA SER A 38 -1.21 4.41 -3.04
C SER A 38 -0.95 5.46 -4.12
N ALA A 39 -1.98 5.85 -4.88
CA ALA A 39 -1.88 6.98 -5.81
C ALA A 39 -1.58 8.30 -5.08
N ALA A 40 -2.25 8.55 -3.95
CA ALA A 40 -2.03 9.74 -3.13
C ALA A 40 -0.62 9.78 -2.53
N MET A 41 -0.10 8.64 -2.04
CA MET A 41 1.28 8.51 -1.56
C MET A 41 2.28 8.95 -2.62
N ILE A 42 2.20 8.38 -3.83
CA ILE A 42 3.08 8.76 -4.93
C ILE A 42 2.91 10.24 -5.29
N ALA A 43 1.68 10.71 -5.47
CA ALA A 43 1.40 12.10 -5.83
C ALA A 43 1.96 13.11 -4.82
N LEU A 44 1.86 12.82 -3.51
CA LEU A 44 2.40 13.68 -2.46
C LEU A 44 3.92 13.63 -2.37
N GLY A 45 4.57 12.50 -2.67
CA GLY A 45 6.04 12.46 -2.65
C GLY A 45 6.70 13.12 -3.87
N TYR A 46 5.98 13.25 -5.00
CA TYR A 46 6.56 13.76 -6.26
C TYR A 46 7.17 15.17 -6.15
N PRO A 47 6.53 16.17 -5.50
CA PRO A 47 7.13 17.48 -5.31
C PRO A 47 8.41 17.44 -4.45
N GLY A 48 8.49 16.51 -3.50
CA GLY A 48 9.70 16.28 -2.71
C GLY A 48 10.84 15.72 -3.58
N GLU A 49 10.53 14.72 -4.41
CA GLU A 49 11.51 14.07 -5.31
C GLU A 49 12.19 15.06 -6.26
N ILE A 50 11.43 15.97 -6.87
CA ILE A 50 11.97 16.94 -7.85
C ILE A 50 12.60 18.17 -7.19
N SER A 51 12.47 18.34 -5.88
CA SER A 51 12.96 19.52 -5.18
C SER A 51 14.47 19.48 -4.99
N THR A 52 15.13 20.63 -5.08
CA THR A 52 16.53 20.81 -4.66
C THR A 52 16.64 21.33 -3.23
N VAL A 53 15.53 21.67 -2.58
CA VAL A 53 15.48 22.29 -1.25
C VAL A 53 15.17 21.24 -0.19
N ASN A 54 16.06 21.08 0.80
CA ASN A 54 15.93 20.05 1.83
C ASN A 54 14.64 20.16 2.65
N SER A 55 14.17 21.36 3.01
CA SER A 55 12.92 21.53 3.75
C SER A 55 11.70 21.05 2.97
N THR A 56 11.65 21.32 1.66
CA THR A 56 10.60 20.84 0.76
C THR A 56 10.63 19.33 0.63
N LYS A 57 11.81 18.72 0.49
CA LYS A 57 11.98 17.25 0.48
C LYS A 57 11.38 16.61 1.73
N VAL A 58 11.75 17.12 2.91
CA VAL A 58 11.28 16.60 4.19
C VAL A 58 9.77 16.78 4.34
N LEU A 59 9.24 17.96 4.00
CA LEU A 59 7.80 18.24 4.10
C LEU A 59 6.98 17.25 3.25
N PHE A 60 7.32 17.09 1.98
CA PHE A 60 6.59 16.19 1.09
C PHE A 60 6.84 14.71 1.40
N GLY A 61 8.00 14.34 1.95
CA GLY A 61 8.25 13.01 2.50
C GLY A 61 7.32 12.69 3.68
N VAL A 62 7.18 13.62 4.64
CA VAL A 62 6.24 13.47 5.76
C VAL A 62 4.79 13.38 5.29
N LEU A 63 4.40 14.23 4.32
CA LEU A 63 3.05 14.19 3.74
C LEU A 63 2.77 12.86 3.02
N SER A 64 3.75 12.34 2.25
CA SER A 64 3.66 11.03 1.58
C SER A 64 3.61 9.86 2.57
N THR A 65 4.25 10.01 3.73
CA THR A 65 4.23 8.97 4.78
C THR A 65 2.82 8.75 5.36
N ILE A 66 1.95 9.76 5.37
CA ILE A 66 0.59 9.63 5.91
C ILE A 66 -0.25 8.57 5.17
N PRO A 67 -0.46 8.63 3.84
CA PRO A 67 -1.15 7.57 3.11
C PRO A 67 -0.41 6.24 3.15
N PHE A 68 0.93 6.23 3.24
CA PHE A 68 1.69 4.99 3.45
C PHE A 68 1.32 4.30 4.75
N LEU A 69 1.27 5.02 5.88
CA LEU A 69 0.84 4.48 7.17
C LEU A 69 -0.63 4.02 7.12
N TYR A 70 -1.49 4.72 6.38
CA TYR A 70 -2.87 4.28 6.16
C TYR A 70 -2.95 2.95 5.39
N ILE A 71 -2.13 2.76 4.34
CA ILE A 71 -2.02 1.48 3.63
C ILE A 71 -1.63 0.36 4.59
N LEU A 72 -0.61 0.59 5.43
CA LEU A 72 -0.21 -0.38 6.45
C LEU A 72 -1.35 -0.68 7.42
N TYR A 73 -2.05 0.34 7.92
CA TYR A 73 -3.20 0.14 8.80
C TYR A 73 -4.30 -0.73 8.14
N VAL A 74 -4.67 -0.45 6.89
CA VAL A 74 -5.69 -1.23 6.17
C VAL A 74 -5.24 -2.67 5.97
N LEU A 75 -3.98 -2.89 5.60
CA LEU A 75 -3.42 -4.22 5.38
C LEU A 75 -3.32 -5.05 6.65
N PHE A 76 -2.88 -4.48 7.77
CA PHE A 76 -2.67 -5.22 9.01
C PHE A 76 -3.94 -5.35 9.84
N VAL A 77 -4.68 -4.26 10.01
CA VAL A 77 -5.88 -4.22 10.87
C VAL A 77 -7.14 -4.55 10.07
N GLY A 78 -7.32 -3.93 8.92
CA GLY A 78 -8.53 -4.10 8.10
C GLY A 78 -8.67 -5.51 7.56
N LEU A 79 -7.63 -6.00 6.87
CA LEU A 79 -7.62 -7.35 6.31
C LEU A 79 -7.47 -8.43 7.40
N GLY A 80 -6.86 -8.13 8.55
CA GLY A 80 -6.69 -9.08 9.66
C GLY A 80 -8.03 -9.68 10.10
N LYS A 81 -9.04 -8.82 10.29
CA LYS A 81 -10.41 -9.21 10.65
C LYS A 81 -11.11 -10.07 9.58
N SER A 82 -10.73 -9.93 8.31
CA SER A 82 -11.30 -10.72 7.21
C SER A 82 -10.65 -12.10 7.06
N LEU A 83 -9.42 -12.26 7.55
CA LEU A 83 -8.67 -13.51 7.46
C LEU A 83 -9.01 -14.52 8.56
N GLU A 84 -9.58 -14.08 9.69
CA GLU A 84 -10.03 -14.97 10.78
C GLU A 84 -11.04 -16.04 10.32
N ARG A 85 -11.68 -15.83 9.17
CA ARG A 85 -12.69 -16.73 8.58
C ARG A 85 -12.14 -17.58 7.43
N GLN A 86 -10.84 -17.48 7.13
CA GLN A 86 -10.20 -18.13 5.98
C GLN A 86 -9.40 -19.37 6.41
N PRO A 87 -9.18 -20.35 5.52
CA PRO A 87 -8.34 -21.51 5.79
C PRO A 87 -6.91 -21.11 6.19
N GLU A 88 -6.26 -21.90 7.07
CA GLU A 88 -4.94 -21.60 7.63
C GLU A 88 -3.86 -21.31 6.57
N GLY A 89 -3.90 -22.02 5.43
CA GLY A 89 -2.96 -21.80 4.32
C GLY A 89 -3.10 -20.42 3.65
N VAL A 90 -4.32 -19.89 3.57
CA VAL A 90 -4.59 -18.56 3.02
C VAL A 90 -4.10 -17.49 4.00
N ALA A 91 -4.42 -17.63 5.29
CA ALA A 91 -3.98 -16.71 6.32
C ALA A 91 -2.45 -16.61 6.41
N ALA A 92 -1.74 -17.74 6.34
CA ALA A 92 -0.28 -17.78 6.34
C ALA A 92 0.33 -17.08 5.12
N THR A 93 -0.23 -17.29 3.93
CA THR A 93 0.22 -16.65 2.69
C THR A 93 0.04 -15.14 2.74
N VAL A 94 -1.11 -14.67 3.26
CA VAL A 94 -1.37 -13.23 3.41
C VAL A 94 -0.44 -12.60 4.45
N GLY A 95 -0.13 -13.32 5.53
CA GLY A 95 0.85 -12.90 6.53
C GLY A 95 2.24 -12.65 5.93
N ARG A 96 2.72 -13.56 5.07
CA ARG A 96 3.99 -13.39 4.36
C ARG A 96 3.95 -12.21 3.39
N LEU A 97 2.86 -12.04 2.66
CA LEU A 97 2.66 -10.90 1.75
C LEU A 97 2.73 -9.54 2.46
N ARG A 98 2.14 -9.44 3.66
CA ARG A 98 2.24 -8.23 4.49
C ARG A 98 3.67 -7.91 4.90
N LEU A 99 4.42 -8.93 5.33
CA LEU A 99 5.83 -8.76 5.70
C LEU A 99 6.68 -8.37 4.50
N LEU A 100 6.44 -8.98 3.33
CA LEU A 100 7.11 -8.61 2.09
C LEU A 100 6.81 -7.16 1.68
N LEU A 101 5.55 -6.71 1.80
CA LEU A 101 5.18 -5.32 1.54
C LEU A 101 5.93 -4.35 2.46
N ILE A 102 6.00 -4.62 3.77
CA ILE A 102 6.81 -3.79 4.67
C ILE A 102 8.28 -3.81 4.26
N ALA A 103 8.86 -4.99 4.04
CA ALA A 103 10.28 -5.14 3.74
C ALA A 103 10.67 -4.45 2.42
N THR A 104 9.79 -4.48 1.43
CA THR A 104 10.06 -3.90 0.10
C THR A 104 9.68 -2.43 0.01
N TRP A 105 8.64 -1.98 0.72
CA TRP A 105 8.10 -0.62 0.60
C TRP A 105 8.53 0.32 1.72
N GLY A 106 8.97 -0.22 2.87
CA GLY A 106 9.40 0.57 4.03
C GLY A 106 10.65 1.43 3.79
N VAL A 107 11.34 1.25 2.66
CA VAL A 107 12.51 2.04 2.24
C VAL A 107 12.17 3.23 1.34
N TYR A 108 10.91 3.35 0.91
CA TYR A 108 10.45 4.40 -0.01
C TYR A 108 9.86 5.70 0.60
N PRO A 109 9.39 5.77 1.87
CA PRO A 109 8.88 7.03 2.41
C PRO A 109 10.00 8.04 2.71
#